data_AF-A0A1H4K0X1-F1
#
_entry.id   AF-A0A1H4K0X1-F1
#
_cell.length_a   1.000
_cell.length_b   1.000
_cell.length_c   1.000
_cell.angle_alpha   90.00
_cell.angle_beta   90.00
_cell.angle_gamma   90.00
#
_symmetry.space_group_name_H-M   'P 1'
#
loop_
_entity.id
_entity.type
_entity.pdbx_description
1 polymer ?
#
loop_
_entity_poly.entity_id
_entity_poly.type
_entity_poly.pdbx_seq_one_letter_code
_entity_poly.pdbx_strand_id
1 'polypeptide(L)' 'MYSWIFRHLPGPLWLRILQTLILVAVALFLMVQFLFPWMAQFTSFTDSTIGSAQRP' A
#
# COMPACT_ATOMS: atom_id res chain seq x y z
N MET A 1 26.74 -18.86 -8.54
CA MET A 1 25.72 -18.52 -9.55
C MET A 1 24.31 -18.29 -9.00
N TYR A 2 24.06 -18.37 -7.69
CA TYR A 2 23.01 -17.58 -6.98
C TYR A 2 23.59 -16.71 -5.86
N SER A 3 24.88 -16.91 -5.56
CA SER A 3 25.65 -16.33 -4.46
C SER A 3 25.91 -14.83 -4.56
N TRP A 4 25.63 -14.18 -5.70
CA TRP A 4 25.78 -12.73 -5.85
C TRP A 4 24.58 -11.98 -5.24
N ILE A 5 23.36 -12.49 -5.41
CA ILE A 5 22.16 -11.92 -4.79
C ILE A 5 22.23 -12.02 -3.26
N PHE A 6 22.73 -13.13 -2.69
CA PHE A 6 22.83 -13.33 -1.23
C PHE A 6 23.91 -12.48 -0.54
N ARG A 7 24.77 -11.78 -1.30
CA ARG A 7 25.86 -10.94 -0.74
C ARG A 7 25.51 -9.46 -0.63
N HIS A 8 24.47 -8.97 -1.30
CA HIS A 8 24.13 -7.54 -1.32
C HIS A 8 23.21 -7.08 -0.19
N LEU A 9 22.69 -8.02 0.61
CA LEU A 9 21.79 -7.70 1.71
C LEU A 9 22.50 -8.06 3.03
N PRO A 10 22.84 -7.07 3.87
CA PRO A 10 23.48 -7.32 5.14
C PRO A 10 22.50 -8.04 6.08
N GLY A 11 22.84 -9.25 6.49
CA GLY A 11 22.12 -10.00 7.52
C GLY A 11 21.62 -11.39 7.10
N PRO A 12 21.26 -12.24 8.08
CA PRO A 12 20.77 -13.59 7.87
C PRO A 12 19.49 -13.59 7.01
N LEU A 13 19.19 -14.72 6.35
CA LEU A 13 18.03 -14.89 5.47
C LEU A 13 16.72 -14.38 6.07
N TRP A 14 16.54 -14.56 7.39
CA TRP A 14 15.38 -14.07 8.15
C TRP A 14 15.24 -12.54 8.16
N LEU A 15 16.36 -11.81 8.27
CA LEU A 15 16.37 -10.35 8.29
C LEU A 15 15.96 -9.76 6.95
N ARG A 16 16.32 -10.44 5.85
CA ARG A 16 15.93 -10.07 4.49
C ARG A 16 14.43 -10.25 4.27
N ILE A 17 13.86 -11.35 4.78
CA ILE A 17 12.41 -11.60 4.76
C ILE A 17 11.68 -10.52 5.57
N LEU A 18 12.19 -10.18 6.76
CA LEU A 18 11.57 -9.16 7.60
C LEU A 18 11.61 -7.80 6.90
N GLN A 19 12.73 -7.44 6.29
CA GLN A 19 12.88 -6.17 5.57
C GLN A 19 11.94 -6.07 4.35
N THR A 20 11.81 -7.14 3.54
CA THR A 20 10.83 -7.14 2.44
C THR A 20 9.40 -7.08 2.94
N LEU A 21 9.07 -7.80 4.03
CA LEU A 21 7.76 -7.72 4.65
C LEU A 21 7.41 -6.29 5.10
N ILE A 22 8.37 -5.62 5.76
CA ILE A 22 8.21 -4.23 6.21
C ILE A 22 8.01 -3.30 5.01
N LEU A 23 8.81 -3.43 3.94
CA LEU A 23 8.65 -2.60 2.75
C LEU A 23 7.26 -2.77 2.11
N VAL A 24 6.76 -4.00 2.05
CA VAL A 24 5.41 -4.28 1.55
C VAL A 24 4.35 -3.66 2.47
N ALA A 25 4.49 -3.83 3.79
CA ALA A 25 3.57 -3.24 4.76
C ALA A 25 3.53 -1.70 4.66
N VAL A 26 4.70 -1.06 4.51
CA VAL A 26 4.81 0.40 4.32
C VAL A 26 4.16 0.83 3.00
N ALA A 27 4.36 0.08 1.91
CA ALA A 27 3.72 0.38 0.63
C ALA A 27 2.19 0.29 0.71
N LEU A 28 1.66 -0.74 1.37
CA LEU A 28 0.22 -0.88 1.62
C LEU A 28 -0.32 0.25 2.50
N PHE A 29 0.42 0.62 3.55
CA PHE A 29 0.05 1.73 4.43
C PHE A 29 -0.01 3.06 3.66
N LEU A 30 1.02 3.36 2.85
CA LEU A 30 1.05 4.53 1.98
C LEU A 30 -0.08 4.52 0.96
N MET A 31 -0.41 3.35 0.38
CA MET A 31 -1.57 3.27 -0.50
C MET A 31 -2.83 3.68 0.24
N VAL A 32 -3.15 3.04 1.37
CA VAL A 32 -4.39 3.31 2.12
C VAL A 32 -4.46 4.76 2.61
N GLN A 33 -3.36 5.31 3.13
CA GLN A 33 -3.36 6.65 3.73
C GLN A 33 -3.20 7.78 2.71
N PHE A 34 -2.55 7.54 1.57
CA PHE A 34 -2.23 8.59 0.60
C PHE A 34 -2.88 8.34 -0.75
N LEU A 35 -2.67 7.15 -1.33
CA LEU A 35 -3.17 6.86 -2.68
C LEU A 35 -4.70 6.78 -2.74
N PHE A 36 -5.35 6.16 -1.76
CA PHE A 36 -6.80 6.05 -1.72
C PHE A 36 -7.48 7.42 -1.59
N PRO A 37 -7.09 8.32 -0.66
CA PRO A 37 -7.63 9.68 -0.62
C PRO A 37 -7.33 10.47 -1.89
N TRP A 38 -6.13 10.31 -2.47
CA TRP A 38 -5.79 10.94 -3.73
C TRP A 38 -6.64 10.42 -4.90
N MET A 39 -6.95 9.13 -4.95
CA MET A 39 -7.83 8.57 -5.99
C MET A 39 -9.31 8.91 -5.77
N ALA A 40 -9.75 9.08 -4.52
CA ALA A 40 -11.13 9.43 -4.18
C ALA A 40 -11.56 10.76 -4.82
N GLN A 41 -10.63 11.71 -5.05
CA GLN A 41 -10.95 12.97 -5.73
C GLN A 41 -11.34 12.78 -7.21
N PHE A 42 -10.91 11.69 -7.83
CA PHE A 42 -11.16 11.41 -9.26
C PHE A 42 -12.26 10.36 -9.46
N THR A 43 -12.72 9.71 -8.39
CA THR A 43 -13.61 8.56 -8.48
C THR A 43 -14.77 8.68 -7.50
N SER A 44 -16.01 8.70 -8.03
CA SER A 44 -17.25 8.78 -7.24
C SER A 44 -17.65 7.47 -6.55
N PHE A 45 -16.72 6.52 -6.35
CA PHE A 45 -17.05 5.20 -5.77
C PHE A 45 -17.45 5.25 -4.30
N THR A 46 -17.16 6.35 -3.61
CA THR A 46 -17.43 6.55 -2.19
C THR A 46 -18.58 7.52 -1.91
N ASP A 47 -19.26 8.01 -2.95
CA ASP A 47 -20.44 8.86 -2.78
C ASP A 47 -21.62 8.06 -2.20
N SER A 48 -22.26 8.60 -1.17
CA SER A 48 -23.42 7.98 -0.53
C SER A 48 -24.67 8.13 -1.41
N THR A 49 -25.19 7.02 -1.93
CA THR A 49 -26.42 7.00 -2.76
C THR A 49 -27.70 7.33 -1.98
N ILE A 50 -27.65 7.29 -0.65
CA ILE A 50 -28.77 7.63 0.25
C ILE A 50 -28.51 9.01 0.85
N GLY A 51 -29.04 10.05 0.20
CA GLY A 51 -28.94 11.46 0.63
C GLY A 51 -29.05 12.48 -0.51
N SER A 52 -28.89 12.05 -1.76
CA SER A 52 -29.11 12.88 -2.97
C SER A 52 -30.57 12.90 -3.44
N ALA A 53 -31.40 11.99 -2.92
CA ALA A 53 -32.82 11.93 -3.19
C ALA A 53 -33.59 12.92 -2.30
N GLN A 54 -33.89 14.08 -2.89
CA GLN A 54 -35.08 14.90 -2.60
C GLN A 54 -35.11 15.60 -1.24
N ARG A 55 -34.61 16.83 -1.20
CA ARG A 55 -35.27 17.91 -0.45
C ARG A 55 -36.38 18.50 -1.33
N PRO A 56 -37.66 18.36 -0.97
CA PRO A 56 -38.57 19.50 -0.92
C PRO A 56 -38.34 20.32 0.36
#